data_AF-A0A3D6BPL9-F1
#
_entry.id   AF-A0A3D6BPL9-F1
#
_cell.length_a   1.000
_cell.length_b   1.000
_cell.length_c   1.000
_cell.angle_alpha   90.00
_cell.angle_beta   90.00
_cell.angle_gamma   90.00
#
_symmetry.space_group_name_H-M   'P 1'
#
loop_
_entity.id
_entity.type
_entity.pdbx_description
1 polymer ?
#
loop_
_entity_poly.entity_id
_entity_poly.type
_entity_poly.pdbx_seq_one_letter_code
_entity_poly.pdbx_strand_id
1 'polypeptide(L)'
;MNRNKEVLVTAFALFSLFFGAGNLILPPYLGFKSGEYWVLVAIGFSITAVLIPVLGIFAHAKLQGTMFDFAKKVSPVFSGIYCFVVYAIAISLPSPRTASVTHEMAIAPFFNTNALVTSSVYFFLVFVFAIN
;
A
#
# COMPACT_ATOMS: atom_id res chain seq x y z
N MET A 1 -24.27 13.46 -4.21
CA MET A 1 -24.44 12.04 -3.86
C MET A 1 -24.82 11.94 -2.39
N ASN A 2 -25.51 10.89 -1.93
CA ASN A 2 -25.78 10.75 -0.48
C ASN A 2 -24.46 10.59 0.27
N ARG A 3 -24.26 11.35 1.35
CA ARG A 3 -23.07 11.32 2.22
C ARG A 3 -22.68 9.91 2.67
N ASN A 4 -23.65 9.02 2.84
CA ASN A 4 -23.42 7.61 3.16
C ASN A 4 -22.74 6.83 2.02
N LYS A 5 -23.05 7.15 0.75
CA LYS A 5 -22.41 6.52 -0.41
C LYS A 5 -20.94 6.97 -0.52
N GLU A 6 -20.66 8.25 -0.30
CA GLU A 6 -19.28 8.78 -0.33
C GLU A 6 -18.42 8.19 0.79
N VAL A 7 -18.95 8.07 2.00
CA VAL A 7 -18.25 7.40 3.12
C VAL A 7 -17.99 5.94 2.81
N LEU A 8 -18.96 5.23 2.24
CA LEU A 8 -18.80 3.82 1.89
C LEU A 8 -17.71 3.63 0.82
N VAL A 9 -17.74 4.45 -0.25
CA VAL A 9 -16.74 4.39 -1.34
C VAL A 9 -15.35 4.73 -0.81
N THR A 10 -15.20 5.78 0.00
CA THR A 10 -13.91 6.15 0.59
C THR A 10 -13.40 5.10 1.58
N ALA A 11 -14.27 4.51 2.39
CA ALA A 11 -13.92 3.41 3.28
C ALA A 11 -13.44 2.17 2.50
N PHE A 12 -14.13 1.79 1.42
CA PHE A 12 -13.68 0.69 0.55
C PHE A 12 -12.39 1.00 -0.19
N ALA A 13 -12.18 2.24 -0.64
CA ALA A 13 -10.92 2.64 -1.27
C ALA A 13 -9.76 2.57 -0.27
N LEU A 14 -9.94 3.08 0.95
CA LEU A 14 -8.95 2.97 2.03
C LEU A 14 -8.71 1.51 2.41
N PHE A 15 -9.77 0.70 2.53
CA PHE A 15 -9.65 -0.73 2.77
C PHE A 15 -8.83 -1.40 1.65
N SER A 16 -9.15 -1.14 0.38
CA SER A 16 -8.42 -1.71 -0.76
C SER A 16 -6.94 -1.29 -0.79
N LEU A 17 -6.62 -0.07 -0.36
CA LEU A 17 -5.24 0.42 -0.27
C LEU A 17 -4.43 -0.40 0.76
N PHE A 18 -5.03 -0.72 1.90
CA PHE A 18 -4.39 -1.52 2.94
C PHE A 18 -4.53 -3.03 2.69
N PHE A 19 -5.58 -3.50 2.05
CA PHE A 19 -5.85 -4.90 1.76
C PHE A 19 -5.20 -5.33 0.43
N GLY A 20 -3.92 -5.00 0.26
CA GLY A 20 -3.11 -5.37 -0.90
C GLY A 20 -2.40 -6.70 -0.73
N ALA A 21 -1.71 -7.16 -1.79
CA ALA A 21 -1.04 -8.46 -1.83
C ALA A 21 -0.01 -8.66 -0.69
N GLY A 22 0.65 -7.58 -0.23
CA GLY A 22 1.55 -7.63 0.91
C GLY A 22 0.87 -7.98 2.24
N ASN A 23 -0.31 -7.41 2.50
CA ASN A 23 -1.10 -7.68 3.70
C ASN A 23 -1.95 -8.94 3.59
N LEU A 24 -2.05 -9.54 2.40
CA LEU A 24 -2.67 -10.85 2.20
C LEU A 24 -1.70 -11.99 2.51
N ILE A 25 -0.40 -11.80 2.25
CA ILE A 25 0.63 -12.84 2.41
C ILE A 25 1.36 -12.74 3.75
N LEU A 26 1.78 -11.53 4.12
CA LEU A 26 2.67 -11.33 5.27
C LEU A 26 2.03 -11.73 6.61
N PRO A 27 0.77 -11.38 6.93
CA PRO A 27 0.19 -11.73 8.24
C PRO A 27 -0.01 -13.24 8.43
N PRO A 28 -0.59 -14.00 7.48
CA PRO A 28 -0.64 -15.46 7.59
C PRO A 28 0.74 -16.09 7.69
N TYR A 29 1.72 -15.59 6.92
CA TYR A 29 3.09 -16.10 6.97
C TYR A 29 3.75 -15.85 8.34
N LEU A 30 3.61 -14.65 8.90
CA LEU A 30 4.10 -14.31 10.24
C LEU A 30 3.39 -15.13 11.31
N GLY A 31 2.07 -15.28 11.20
CA GLY A 31 1.26 -16.12 12.09
C GLY A 31 1.71 -17.58 12.08
N PHE A 32 1.91 -18.15 10.89
CA PHE A 32 2.41 -19.51 10.72
C PHE A 32 3.81 -19.67 11.34
N LYS A 33 4.72 -18.73 11.11
CA LYS A 33 6.08 -18.76 11.68
C LYS A 33 6.12 -18.56 13.20
N SER A 34 5.11 -17.93 13.79
CA SER A 34 5.09 -17.62 15.22
C SER A 34 4.53 -18.75 16.09
N GLY A 35 4.00 -19.81 15.49
CA GLY A 35 3.56 -21.01 16.19
C GLY A 35 2.54 -20.67 17.28
N GLU A 36 2.84 -21.02 18.53
CA GLU A 36 1.95 -20.76 19.68
C GLU A 36 1.76 -19.26 19.99
N TYR A 37 2.70 -18.40 19.59
CA TYR A 37 2.65 -16.95 19.83
C TYR A 37 1.89 -16.17 18.75
N TRP A 38 1.19 -16.85 17.84
CA TRP A 38 0.52 -16.20 16.71
C TRP A 38 -0.47 -15.10 17.13
N VAL A 39 -1.14 -15.23 18.28
CA VAL A 39 -2.06 -14.22 18.80
C VAL A 39 -1.32 -12.92 19.13
N LEU A 40 -0.17 -13.03 19.80
CA LEU A 40 0.67 -11.88 20.14
C LEU A 40 1.17 -11.18 18.88
N VAL A 41 1.62 -11.96 17.89
CA VAL A 41 2.08 -11.45 16.60
C VAL A 41 0.95 -10.80 15.81
N ALA A 42 -0.25 -11.37 15.83
CA ALA A 42 -1.43 -10.79 15.19
C ALA A 42 -1.81 -9.44 15.80
N ILE A 43 -1.75 -9.30 17.14
CA ILE A 43 -1.99 -8.03 17.83
C ILE A 43 -0.91 -7.01 17.46
N GLY A 44 0.37 -7.38 17.54
CA GLY A 44 1.48 -6.51 17.17
C GLY A 44 1.40 -6.04 15.72
N PHE A 45 1.08 -6.96 14.80
CA PHE A 45 0.85 -6.65 13.39
C PHE A 45 -0.35 -5.71 13.23
N SER A 46 -1.47 -5.96 13.89
CA SER A 46 -2.66 -5.10 13.80
C SER A 46 -2.39 -3.68 14.28
N ILE A 47 -1.64 -3.52 15.37
CA ILE A 47 -1.26 -2.19 15.88
C ILE A 47 -0.36 -1.47 14.87
N THR A 48 0.69 -2.13 14.41
CA THR A 48 1.73 -1.50 13.58
C THR A 48 1.33 -1.31 12.13
N ALA A 49 0.62 -2.26 11.52
CA ALA A 49 0.26 -2.26 10.11
C ALA A 49 -1.14 -1.72 9.82
N VAL A 50 -2.02 -1.58 10.83
CA VAL A 50 -3.39 -1.07 10.65
C VAL A 50 -3.64 0.19 11.47
N LEU A 51 -3.53 0.12 12.81
CA LEU A 51 -3.90 1.26 13.66
C LEU A 51 -3.01 2.49 13.44
N ILE A 52 -1.69 2.34 13.45
CA ILE A 52 -0.76 3.46 13.26
C ILE A 52 -0.94 4.13 11.88
N PRO A 53 -0.98 3.39 10.76
CA PRO A 53 -1.23 4.01 9.45
C PRO A 53 -2.59 4.72 9.33
N VAL A 54 -3.66 4.15 9.90
CA VAL A 54 -4.99 4.79 9.91
C VAL A 54 -4.96 6.09 10.72
N LEU A 55 -4.29 6.11 11.88
CA LEU A 55 -4.07 7.33 12.66
C LEU A 55 -3.24 8.36 11.88
N GLY A 56 -2.24 7.92 11.13
CA GLY A 56 -1.44 8.78 10.25
C GLY A 56 -2.28 9.45 9.15
N ILE A 57 -3.14 8.69 8.47
CA ILE A 57 -4.08 9.23 7.48
C ILE A 57 -5.03 10.23 8.14
N PHE A 58 -5.57 9.91 9.32
CA PHE A 58 -6.45 10.80 10.05
C PHE A 58 -5.77 12.11 10.44
N ALA A 59 -4.53 12.05 10.94
CA ALA A 59 -3.73 13.22 11.27
C ALA A 59 -3.44 14.08 10.03
N HIS A 60 -3.12 13.46 8.90
CA HIS A 60 -2.90 14.16 7.64
C HIS A 60 -4.20 14.81 7.12
N ALA A 61 -5.33 14.09 7.17
CA ALA A 61 -6.63 14.60 6.76
C ALA A 61 -7.08 15.83 7.57
N LYS A 62 -6.70 15.91 8.85
CA LYS A 62 -6.99 17.06 9.73
C LYS A 62 -6.20 18.32 9.36
N LEU A 63 -5.00 18.17 8.83
CA LEU A 63 -4.13 19.31 8.49
C LEU A 63 -4.56 20.03 7.21
N GLN A 64 -5.39 19.39 6.38
CA GLN A 64 -5.93 19.87 5.10
C GLN A 64 -4.89 20.56 4.20
N GLY A 65 -4.40 19.83 3.21
CA GLY A 65 -3.41 20.35 2.26
C GLY A 65 -2.69 19.22 1.52
N THR A 66 -1.68 19.58 0.73
CA THR A 66 -0.83 18.61 0.05
C THR A 66 0.24 18.05 0.98
N MET A 67 0.91 16.97 0.55
CA MET A 67 2.12 16.46 1.21
C MET A 67 3.20 17.54 1.34
N PHE A 68 3.26 18.47 0.38
CA PHE A 68 4.18 19.60 0.42
C PHE A 68 3.80 20.61 1.51
N ASP A 69 2.51 20.93 1.66
CA ASP A 69 2.03 21.85 2.69
C ASP A 69 2.25 21.30 4.11
N PHE A 70 2.19 19.98 4.25
CA PHE A 70 2.51 19.29 5.50
C PHE A 70 3.95 19.55 5.93
N ALA A 71 4.93 19.28 5.07
CA ALA A 71 6.35 19.40 5.40
C ALA A 71 6.88 20.85 5.33
N LYS A 72 6.17 21.75 4.63
CA LYS A 72 6.50 23.18 4.56
C LYS A 72 6.46 23.88 5.92
N LYS A 73 5.66 23.36 6.88
CA LYS A 73 5.63 23.86 8.27
C LYS A 73 6.97 23.76 8.98
N VAL A 74 7.85 22.84 8.56
CA VAL A 74 9.22 22.72 9.06
C VAL A 74 10.14 23.66 8.27
N SER A 75 10.21 23.49 6.95
CA SER A 75 10.97 24.35 6.03
C SER A 75 10.61 24.02 4.57
N PRO A 76 10.60 25.00 3.64
CA PRO A 76 10.37 24.76 2.22
C PRO A 76 11.37 23.77 1.58
N VAL A 77 12.64 23.82 1.99
CA VAL A 77 13.68 22.92 1.47
C VAL A 77 13.47 21.49 1.97
N PHE A 78 13.15 21.35 3.26
CA PHE A 78 12.81 20.05 3.85
C PHE A 78 11.60 19.43 3.16
N SER A 79 10.59 20.24 2.84
CA SER A 79 9.39 19.78 2.14
C SER A 79 9.68 19.20 0.76
N GLY A 80 10.53 19.86 -0.03
CA GLY A 80 10.94 19.36 -1.34
C GLY A 80 11.65 18.00 -1.25
N ILE A 81 12.61 17.86 -0.33
CA ILE A 81 13.35 16.61 -0.11
C ILE A 81 12.40 15.51 0.38
N TYR A 82 11.53 15.82 1.34
CA TYR A 82 10.56 14.88 1.90
C TYR A 82 9.63 14.32 0.82
N CYS A 83 9.02 15.18 0.01
CA CYS A 83 8.15 14.74 -1.08
C CYS A 83 8.91 13.87 -2.09
N PHE A 84 10.12 14.29 -2.49
CA PHE A 84 10.94 13.52 -3.43
C PHE A 84 11.24 12.11 -2.91
N VAL A 85 11.71 12.00 -1.66
CA VAL A 85 12.03 10.71 -1.03
C VAL A 85 10.80 9.83 -0.94
N VAL A 86 9.67 10.37 -0.49
CA VAL A 86 8.43 9.58 -0.35
C VAL A 86 7.93 9.08 -1.70
N TYR A 87 7.93 9.92 -2.74
CA TYR A 87 7.56 9.50 -4.09
C TYR A 87 8.54 8.48 -4.67
N ALA A 88 9.85 8.67 -4.46
CA ALA A 88 10.87 7.70 -4.88
C ALA A 88 10.64 6.34 -4.22
N ILE A 89 10.37 6.30 -2.92
CA ILE A 89 10.04 5.07 -2.19
C ILE A 89 8.75 4.44 -2.74
N ALA A 90 7.71 5.25 -2.94
CA ALA A 90 6.40 4.79 -3.41
C ALA A 90 6.45 4.15 -4.80
N ILE A 91 7.32 4.64 -5.69
CA ILE A 91 7.52 4.08 -7.03
C ILE A 91 8.48 2.88 -6.98
N SER A 92 9.54 2.95 -6.18
CA SER A 92 10.61 1.93 -6.20
C SER A 92 10.31 0.65 -5.42
N LEU A 93 9.51 0.70 -4.34
CA LEU A 93 9.26 -0.49 -3.50
C LEU A 93 7.85 -1.06 -3.66
N PRO A 94 6.75 -0.32 -3.35
CA PRO A 94 5.40 -0.89 -3.43
C PRO A 94 5.00 -1.26 -4.85
N SER A 95 5.25 -0.39 -5.84
CA SER A 95 4.82 -0.64 -7.22
C SER A 95 5.38 -1.96 -7.80
N PRO A 96 6.70 -2.19 -7.89
CA PRO A 96 7.23 -3.45 -8.42
C PRO A 96 6.87 -4.67 -7.57
N ARG A 97 6.71 -4.50 -6.25
CA ARG A 97 6.29 -5.58 -5.36
C ARG A 97 4.89 -6.11 -5.69
N THR A 98 3.95 -5.25 -6.09
CA THR A 98 2.61 -5.73 -6.49
C THR A 98 2.69 -6.64 -7.70
N ALA A 99 3.48 -6.26 -8.72
CA ALA A 99 3.68 -7.07 -9.92
C ALA A 99 4.39 -8.39 -9.63
N SER A 100 5.44 -8.38 -8.80
CA SER A 100 6.18 -9.60 -8.46
C SER A 100 5.33 -10.58 -7.67
N VAL A 101 4.52 -10.11 -6.72
CA VAL A 101 3.64 -10.97 -5.93
C VAL A 101 2.54 -11.59 -6.81
N THR A 102 1.97 -10.82 -7.74
CA THR A 102 1.00 -11.36 -8.70
C THR A 102 1.65 -12.45 -9.58
N HIS A 103 2.89 -12.25 -10.03
CA HIS A 103 3.62 -13.27 -10.77
C HIS A 103 3.82 -14.55 -9.93
N GLU A 104 4.40 -14.43 -8.74
CA GLU A 104 4.73 -15.55 -7.84
C GLU A 104 3.51 -16.36 -7.42
N MET A 105 2.38 -15.70 -7.16
CA MET A 105 1.19 -16.38 -6.64
C MET A 105 0.23 -16.87 -7.74
N ALA A 106 0.09 -16.14 -8.86
CA ALA A 106 -0.93 -16.44 -9.86
C ALA A 106 -0.37 -17.06 -11.14
N ILE A 107 0.88 -16.78 -11.51
CA ILE A 107 1.44 -17.24 -12.80
C ILE A 107 2.50 -18.31 -12.58
N ALA A 108 3.50 -18.07 -11.76
CA ALA A 108 4.61 -19.01 -11.52
C ALA A 108 4.19 -20.45 -11.16
N PRO A 109 3.10 -20.69 -10.38
CA PRO A 109 2.68 -22.05 -10.06
C PRO A 109 2.09 -22.82 -11.25
N PHE A 110 1.59 -22.13 -12.28
CA PHE A 110 0.89 -22.74 -13.42
C PHE A 110 1.68 -22.62 -14.73
N PHE A 111 2.46 -21.56 -14.88
CA PHE A 111 3.21 -21.21 -16.09
C PHE A 111 4.63 -20.83 -15.71
N ASN A 112 5.61 -21.48 -16.35
CA ASN A 112 7.04 -21.23 -16.16
C ASN A 112 7.51 -20.00 -16.97
N THR A 113 6.77 -18.90 -16.88
CA THR A 113 7.01 -17.66 -17.63
C THR A 113 7.99 -16.74 -16.90
N ASN A 114 8.77 -15.94 -17.61
CA ASN A 114 9.68 -14.97 -17.00
C ASN A 114 8.91 -13.84 -16.28
N ALA A 115 9.30 -13.55 -15.04
CA ALA A 115 8.72 -12.48 -14.20
C ALA A 115 8.71 -11.09 -14.88
N LEU A 116 9.66 -10.82 -15.77
CA LEU A 116 9.69 -9.55 -16.52
C LEU A 116 8.49 -9.42 -17.46
N VAL A 117 8.14 -10.49 -18.17
CA VAL A 117 7.03 -10.47 -19.14
C VAL A 117 5.71 -10.22 -18.43
N THR A 118 5.48 -10.92 -17.33
CA THR A 118 4.25 -10.77 -16.53
C THR A 118 4.17 -9.40 -15.86
N SER A 119 5.30 -8.88 -15.38
CA SER A 119 5.36 -7.54 -14.80
C SER A 119 5.08 -6.45 -15.84
N SER A 120 5.63 -6.58 -17.06
CA SER A 120 5.36 -5.66 -18.16
C SER A 120 3.88 -5.64 -18.54
N VAL A 121 3.24 -6.81 -18.66
CA VAL A 121 1.80 -6.90 -18.95
C VAL A 121 0.98 -6.28 -17.82
N TYR A 122 1.33 -6.57 -16.56
CA TYR A 122 0.65 -6.01 -15.39
C TYR A 122 0.71 -4.47 -15.40
N PHE A 123 1.90 -3.89 -15.53
CA PHE A 123 2.05 -2.43 -15.54
C PHE A 123 1.42 -1.78 -16.77
N PHE A 124 1.40 -2.46 -17.92
CA PHE A 124 0.70 -1.99 -19.09
C PHE A 124 -0.82 -1.89 -18.85
N LEU A 125 -1.43 -2.93 -18.25
CA LEU A 125 -2.85 -2.90 -17.90
C LEU A 125 -3.15 -1.82 -16.86
N VAL A 126 -2.31 -1.68 -15.83
CA VAL A 126 -2.43 -0.61 -14.83
C VAL A 126 -2.37 0.77 -15.50
N PHE A 127 -1.45 0.97 -16.46
CA PHE A 127 -1.34 2.21 -17.20
C PHE A 127 -2.60 2.52 -18.02
N VAL A 128 -3.14 1.52 -18.75
CA VAL A 128 -4.39 1.66 -19.52
C VAL A 128 -5.57 2.00 -18.62
N PHE A 129 -5.66 1.40 -17.44
CA PHE A 129 -6.72 1.73 -16.46
C PHE A 129 -6.53 3.09 -15.80
N ALA A 130 -5.30 3.55 -15.60
CA ALA A 130 -5.01 4.82 -14.94
C ALA A 130 -5.19 6.04 -15.85
N ILE A 131 -5.05 5.86 -17.17
CA ILE A 131 -5.20 6.95 -18.15
C ILE A 131 -6.65 7.16 -18.61
N ASN A 132 -7.54 6.22 -18.30
CA ASN A 132 -8.95 6.20 -18.68
C ASN A 132 -9.82 6.67 -17.51
#